data_AF-A0AAN5KNL0-F1
#
_entry.id   AF-A0AAN5KNL0-F1
#
_cell.length_a   1.000
_cell.length_b   1.000
_cell.length_c   1.000
_cell.angle_alpha   90.00
_cell.angle_beta   90.00
_cell.angle_gamma   90.00
#
_symmetry.space_group_name_H-M   'P 1'
#
loop_
_entity.id
_entity.type
_entity.pdbx_description
1 polymer ?
#
loop_
_entity_poly.entity_id
_entity_poly.type
_entity_poly.pdbx_seq_one_letter_code
_entity_poly.pdbx_strand_id
1 'polypeptide(L)'
;MESKSEVKKSENQTVIFSCETDAKKACLRLDKEGASDKSDKEVWLLRESSVPGLLTITYFNNEIGKYAHKRLGFVGGEWKFGPKDYHEAVEFSKRAEAAFSKALPPKSYESLIKILIEHGFDVSKQIIPKPDEATKHSQYTNYTDDAFIQSSTSTNRYTNF
;
A
#
# COMPACT_ATOMS: atom_id res chain seq x y z
N MET A 1 37.81 -6.99 -15.10
CA MET A 1 36.39 -7.04 -15.49
C MET A 1 35.59 -7.22 -14.22
N GLU A 2 35.05 -6.14 -13.69
CA GLU A 2 34.12 -6.21 -12.55
C GLU A 2 32.81 -6.82 -13.03
N SER A 3 32.49 -7.99 -12.49
CA SER A 3 31.22 -8.67 -12.67
C SER A 3 30.14 -7.83 -11.99
N LYS A 4 29.40 -7.05 -12.78
CA LYS A 4 28.12 -6.49 -12.34
C LYS A 4 27.24 -7.64 -11.88
N SER A 5 27.01 -7.71 -10.58
CA SER A 5 26.06 -8.64 -9.99
C SER A 5 24.67 -8.15 -10.37
N GLU A 6 24.05 -8.78 -11.36
CA GLU A 6 22.63 -8.59 -11.63
C GLU A 6 21.85 -9.02 -10.39
N VAL A 7 21.23 -8.04 -9.73
CA VAL A 7 20.30 -8.29 -8.64
C VAL A 7 19.12 -9.03 -9.26
N LYS A 8 19.06 -10.35 -9.08
CA LYS A 8 17.87 -11.15 -9.39
C LYS A 8 16.69 -10.53 -8.64
N LYS A 9 15.76 -9.91 -9.37
CA LYS A 9 14.46 -9.46 -8.85
C LYS A 9 13.83 -10.69 -8.18
N SER A 10 13.65 -10.67 -6.85
CA SER A 10 13.07 -11.83 -6.17
C SER A 10 11.61 -11.93 -6.60
N GLU A 11 11.25 -13.00 -7.33
CA GLU A 11 9.98 -13.17 -8.06
C GLU A 11 8.71 -13.19 -7.20
N ASN A 12 8.75 -12.82 -5.92
CA ASN A 12 7.57 -12.79 -5.03
C ASN A 12 7.66 -11.70 -3.94
N GLN A 13 8.35 -10.60 -4.21
CA GLN A 13 8.48 -9.52 -3.24
C GLN A 13 7.14 -8.81 -3.05
N THR A 14 6.65 -8.77 -1.80
CA THR A 14 5.46 -8.01 -1.45
C THR A 14 5.72 -6.51 -1.56
N VAL A 15 4.68 -5.75 -1.94
CA VAL A 15 4.72 -4.29 -2.01
C VAL A 15 4.44 -3.61 -0.66
N ILE A 16 4.14 -4.40 0.38
CA ILE A 16 3.71 -3.89 1.69
C ILE A 16 4.89 -3.90 2.66
N PHE A 17 5.21 -2.73 3.22
CA PHE A 17 6.15 -2.60 4.33
C PHE A 17 5.59 -3.24 5.60
N SER A 18 6.45 -3.89 6.37
CA SER A 18 6.10 -4.51 7.65
C SER A 18 5.65 -3.50 8.72
N CYS A 19 5.07 -4.01 9.80
CA CYS A 19 4.71 -3.23 10.99
C CYS A 19 5.89 -2.49 11.65
N GLU A 20 7.13 -2.93 11.39
CA GLU A 20 8.36 -2.27 11.83
C GLU A 20 8.56 -0.89 11.17
N THR A 21 7.91 -0.65 10.03
CA THR A 21 7.88 0.65 9.37
C THR A 21 6.74 1.49 9.96
N ASP A 22 7.02 2.18 11.05
CA ASP A 22 6.08 3.12 11.64
C ASP A 22 5.92 4.41 10.79
N ALA A 23 5.09 5.35 11.25
CA ALA A 23 4.87 6.61 10.56
C ALA A 23 6.17 7.42 10.35
N LYS A 24 7.07 7.42 11.35
CA LYS A 24 8.32 8.19 11.28
C LYS A 24 9.28 7.58 10.26
N LYS A 25 9.48 6.26 10.30
CA LYS A 25 10.32 5.55 9.32
C LYS A 25 9.75 5.67 7.91
N ALA A 26 8.43 5.64 7.75
CA ALA A 26 7.77 5.88 6.47
C ALA A 26 8.05 7.28 5.92
N CYS A 27 7.93 8.33 6.73
CA CYS A 27 8.27 9.69 6.31
C CYS A 27 9.74 9.80 5.91
N LEU A 28 10.66 9.26 6.71
CA LEU A 28 12.09 9.24 6.38
C LEU A 28 12.39 8.48 5.08
N ARG A 29 11.63 7.41 4.80
CA ARG A 29 11.75 6.66 3.54
C ARG A 29 11.32 7.50 2.34
N LEU A 30 10.28 8.33 2.50
CA LEU A 30 9.80 9.27 1.48
C LEU A 30 10.75 10.47 1.32
N ASP A 31 11.30 11.01 2.41
CA ASP A 31 12.29 12.09 2.37
C ASP A 31 13.50 11.69 1.53
N LYS A 32 13.98 10.45 1.68
CA LYS A 32 15.09 9.90 0.88
C LYS A 32 14.83 9.87 -0.62
N GLU A 33 13.56 9.85 -1.02
CA GLU A 33 13.12 9.89 -2.42
C GLU A 33 12.73 11.30 -2.88
N GLY A 34 12.94 12.34 -2.04
CA GLY A 34 12.59 13.72 -2.35
C GLY A 34 11.09 13.97 -2.46
N ALA A 35 10.28 13.30 -1.64
CA ALA A 35 8.81 13.37 -1.75
C ALA A 35 8.24 14.79 -1.59
N SER A 36 8.88 15.67 -0.81
CA SER A 36 8.46 17.07 -0.63
C SER A 36 8.66 17.95 -1.87
N ASP A 37 9.52 17.52 -2.80
CA ASP A 37 9.90 18.29 -3.99
C ASP A 37 9.17 17.77 -5.25
N LYS A 38 8.28 16.80 -5.07
CA LYS A 38 7.53 16.10 -6.13
C LYS A 38 6.04 16.37 -6.02
N SER A 39 5.30 16.06 -7.08
CA SER A 39 3.85 16.27 -7.12
C SER A 39 3.12 15.38 -6.09
N ASP A 40 1.89 15.76 -5.74
CA ASP A 40 1.06 14.99 -4.80
C ASP A 40 0.97 13.52 -5.22
N LYS A 41 1.28 12.63 -4.27
CA LYS A 41 1.23 11.16 -4.45
C LYS A 41 2.16 10.63 -5.55
N GLU A 42 3.08 11.44 -6.07
CA GLU A 42 4.11 10.99 -7.02
C GLU A 42 5.12 10.04 -6.36
N VAL A 43 5.25 10.09 -5.04
CA VAL A 43 5.97 9.11 -4.25
C VAL A 43 5.15 8.78 -3.01
N TRP A 44 4.92 7.49 -2.81
CA TRP A 44 4.13 6.99 -1.70
C TRP A 44 4.54 5.56 -1.35
N LEU A 45 4.16 5.10 -0.17
CA LEU A 45 4.38 3.72 0.25
C LEU A 45 3.15 3.15 0.96
N LEU A 46 3.03 1.83 0.92
CA LEU A 46 1.99 1.06 1.60
C LEU A 46 2.64 0.26 2.72
N ARG A 47 2.09 0.35 3.92
CA ARG A 47 2.63 -0.33 5.09
C ARG A 47 1.52 -0.92 5.94
N GLU A 48 1.86 -1.93 6.73
CA GLU A 48 0.98 -2.35 7.82
C GLU A 48 0.64 -1.16 8.73
N SER A 49 -0.62 -1.10 9.16
CA SER A 49 -1.03 -0.09 10.13
C SER A 49 -0.65 -0.51 11.53
N SER A 50 -0.49 0.48 12.42
CA SER A 50 -0.43 0.23 13.86
C SER A 50 -1.78 -0.22 14.43
N VAL A 51 -2.85 -0.16 13.63
CA VAL A 51 -4.18 -0.67 13.96
C VAL A 51 -4.34 -2.04 13.28
N PRO A 52 -4.59 -3.12 14.03
CA PRO A 52 -4.75 -4.46 13.47
C PRO A 52 -5.77 -4.54 12.32
N GLY A 53 -5.46 -5.35 11.30
CA GLY A 53 -6.32 -5.54 10.14
C GLY A 53 -6.39 -4.37 9.15
N LEU A 54 -5.65 -3.29 9.39
CA LEU A 54 -5.58 -2.14 8.48
C LEU A 54 -4.23 -2.05 7.78
N LEU A 55 -4.25 -1.48 6.58
CA LEU A 55 -3.09 -0.96 5.88
C LEU A 55 -3.05 0.57 5.98
N THR A 56 -1.89 1.16 5.80
CA THR A 56 -1.72 2.62 5.77
C THR A 56 -0.92 3.02 4.55
N ILE A 57 -1.48 3.93 3.75
CA ILE A 57 -0.74 4.66 2.73
C ILE A 57 -0.08 5.86 3.40
N THR A 58 1.20 6.06 3.13
CA THR A 58 1.92 7.27 3.54
C THR A 58 2.47 7.97 2.30
N TYR A 59 2.23 9.28 2.20
CA TYR A 59 2.66 10.12 1.08
C TYR A 59 2.84 11.57 1.56
N PHE A 60 3.56 12.39 0.81
CA PHE A 60 3.61 13.83 1.05
C PHE A 60 2.44 14.51 0.35
N ASN A 61 1.66 15.32 1.08
CA ASN A 61 0.59 16.12 0.51
C ASN A 61 1.04 17.59 0.46
N ASN A 62 1.21 18.11 -0.76
CA ASN A 62 1.68 19.47 -1.01
C ASN A 62 0.61 20.50 -0.69
N GLU A 63 -0.69 20.18 -0.80
CA GLU A 63 -1.77 21.13 -0.45
C GLU A 63 -1.66 21.59 1.00
N ILE A 64 -1.26 20.69 1.90
CA ILE A 64 -1.09 20.98 3.34
C ILE A 64 0.37 20.98 3.80
N GLY A 65 1.33 20.84 2.87
CA GLY A 65 2.77 20.88 3.14
C GLY A 65 3.27 19.86 4.17
N LYS A 66 2.63 18.69 4.29
CA LYS A 66 3.01 17.68 5.28
C LYS A 66 2.73 16.25 4.82
N TYR A 67 3.39 15.31 5.49
CA TYR A 67 3.08 13.90 5.36
C TYR A 67 1.66 13.57 5.81
N ALA A 68 0.96 12.82 4.96
CA ALA A 68 -0.39 12.35 5.20
C ALA A 68 -0.40 10.82 5.31
N HIS A 69 -1.30 10.31 6.16
CA HIS A 69 -1.50 8.89 6.39
C HIS A 69 -2.96 8.53 6.18
N LYS A 70 -3.25 7.65 5.23
CA LYS A 70 -4.61 7.16 4.97
C LYS A 70 -4.70 5.68 5.29
N ARG A 71 -5.64 5.31 6.16
CA ARG A 71 -5.87 3.92 6.53
C ARG A 71 -6.87 3.25 5.60
N LEU A 72 -6.63 1.99 5.28
CA LEU A 72 -7.53 1.13 4.52
C LEU A 72 -7.82 -0.14 5.30
N GLY A 73 -9.02 -0.67 5.16
CA GLY A 73 -9.44 -1.94 5.74
C GLY A 73 -10.26 -2.75 4.76
N PHE A 74 -10.18 -4.08 4.88
CA PHE A 74 -10.99 -4.98 4.06
C PHE A 74 -12.35 -5.20 4.73
N VAL A 75 -13.40 -4.56 4.21
CA VAL A 75 -14.74 -4.56 4.81
C VAL A 75 -15.79 -4.78 3.74
N GLY A 76 -16.70 -5.73 3.97
CA GLY A 76 -17.77 -6.03 3.01
C GLY A 76 -17.27 -6.67 1.71
N GLY A 77 -16.10 -7.34 1.73
CA GLY A 77 -15.55 -8.04 0.58
C GLY A 77 -14.59 -7.22 -0.29
N GLU A 78 -14.27 -5.98 0.09
CA GLU A 78 -13.38 -5.09 -0.66
C GLU A 78 -12.56 -4.18 0.25
N TRP A 79 -11.42 -3.69 -0.24
CA TRP A 79 -10.63 -2.66 0.44
C TRP A 79 -11.30 -1.29 0.33
N LYS A 80 -11.41 -0.58 1.46
CA LYS A 80 -11.98 0.77 1.54
C LYS A 80 -11.10 1.68 2.38
N PHE A 81 -11.15 2.99 2.09
CA PHE A 81 -10.59 3.99 3.00
C PHE A 81 -11.41 4.04 4.29
N GLY A 82 -10.71 4.15 5.42
CA GLY A 82 -11.35 4.36 6.71
C GLY A 82 -12.09 5.71 6.76
N PRO A 83 -13.22 5.78 7.48
CA PRO A 83 -14.00 7.00 7.62
C PRO A 83 -13.25 8.06 8.46
N LYS A 84 -13.65 9.33 8.31
CA LYS A 84 -13.10 10.44 9.10
C LYS A 84 -13.74 10.56 10.49
N ASP A 85 -15.00 10.14 10.61
CA ASP A 85 -15.70 10.12 11.88
C ASP A 85 -15.08 9.07 12.82
N TYR A 86 -14.93 9.44 14.10
CA TYR A 86 -14.27 8.59 15.08
C TYR A 86 -15.06 7.31 15.38
N HIS A 87 -16.38 7.41 15.57
CA HIS A 87 -17.21 6.26 15.91
C HIS A 87 -17.31 5.29 14.73
N GLU A 88 -17.49 5.82 13.53
CA GLU A 88 -17.44 5.01 12.32
C GLU A 88 -16.06 4.36 12.12
N ALA A 89 -14.97 5.05 12.44
CA ALA A 89 -13.62 4.52 12.29
C ALA A 89 -13.34 3.37 13.26
N VAL A 90 -13.86 3.44 14.48
CA VAL A 90 -13.78 2.34 15.46
C VAL A 90 -14.53 1.11 14.97
N GLU A 91 -15.76 1.28 14.47
CA GLU A 91 -16.53 0.14 13.94
C GLU A 91 -15.92 -0.41 12.64
N PHE A 92 -15.37 0.46 11.80
CA PHE A 92 -14.63 0.07 10.61
C PHE A 92 -13.41 -0.79 10.95
N SER A 93 -12.59 -0.38 11.93
CA SER A 93 -11.39 -1.12 12.31
C SER A 93 -11.73 -2.50 12.87
N LYS A 94 -12.77 -2.60 13.71
CA LYS A 94 -13.24 -3.90 14.23
C LYS A 94 -13.66 -4.86 13.12
N ARG A 95 -14.39 -4.37 12.11
CA ARG A 95 -14.82 -5.18 10.97
C ARG A 95 -13.64 -5.61 10.11
N ALA A 96 -12.70 -4.71 9.85
CA ALA A 96 -11.51 -5.01 9.08
C ALA A 96 -10.61 -6.02 9.79
N GLU A 97 -10.40 -5.86 11.10
CA GLU A 97 -9.68 -6.83 11.93
C GLU A 97 -10.36 -8.20 11.91
N ALA A 98 -11.68 -8.26 12.08
CA ALA A 98 -12.42 -9.52 12.02
C ALA A 98 -12.32 -10.21 10.65
N ALA A 99 -12.33 -9.44 9.56
CA ALA A 99 -12.13 -9.98 8.21
C ALA A 99 -10.69 -10.48 8.02
N PHE A 100 -9.71 -9.74 8.52
CA PHE A 100 -8.32 -10.14 8.52
C PHE A 100 -8.13 -11.43 9.31
N SER A 101 -8.66 -11.57 10.53
CA SER A 101 -8.54 -12.80 11.30
C SER A 101 -9.10 -14.06 10.62
N LYS A 102 -10.02 -13.92 9.65
CA LYS A 102 -10.63 -15.02 8.89
C LYS A 102 -9.89 -15.39 7.60
N ALA A 103 -8.71 -14.80 7.39
CA ALA A 103 -7.94 -14.81 6.15
C ALA A 103 -8.60 -14.03 5.01
N LEU A 104 -7.83 -13.12 4.40
CA LEU A 104 -8.27 -12.39 3.22
C LEU A 104 -8.44 -13.32 2.01
N PRO A 105 -9.44 -13.07 1.13
CA PRO A 105 -9.59 -13.81 -0.11
C PRO A 105 -8.32 -13.73 -0.99
N PRO A 106 -7.97 -14.77 -1.76
CA PRO A 106 -6.71 -14.81 -2.53
C PRO A 106 -6.50 -13.64 -3.50
N LYS A 107 -7.58 -13.08 -4.03
CA LYS A 107 -7.60 -11.95 -4.98
C LYS A 107 -7.98 -10.61 -4.35
N SER A 108 -7.97 -10.51 -3.02
CA SER A 108 -8.31 -9.28 -2.30
C SER A 108 -7.45 -8.07 -2.75
N TYR A 109 -6.22 -8.30 -3.20
CA TYR A 109 -5.33 -7.28 -3.77
C TYR A 109 -5.93 -6.56 -4.99
N GLU A 110 -6.78 -7.20 -5.80
CA GLU A 110 -7.42 -6.57 -6.97
C GLU A 110 -8.27 -5.36 -6.53
N SER A 111 -9.04 -5.52 -5.45
CA SER A 111 -9.83 -4.43 -4.88
C SER A 111 -8.97 -3.34 -4.24
N LEU A 112 -7.78 -3.68 -3.71
CA LEU A 112 -6.84 -2.70 -3.18
C LEU A 112 -6.28 -1.83 -4.30
N ILE A 113 -5.86 -2.43 -5.41
CA ILE A 113 -5.31 -1.72 -6.56
C ILE A 113 -6.37 -0.78 -7.16
N LYS A 114 -7.61 -1.27 -7.29
CA LYS A 114 -8.74 -0.47 -7.74
C LYS A 114 -8.92 0.79 -6.87
N ILE A 115 -9.06 0.63 -5.55
CA ILE A 115 -9.30 1.78 -4.67
C ILE A 115 -8.11 2.76 -4.63
N LEU A 116 -6.88 2.26 -4.79
CA LEU A 116 -5.67 3.08 -4.91
C LEU A 116 -5.73 3.97 -6.16
N ILE A 117 -5.99 3.38 -7.32
CA ILE A 117 -6.07 4.09 -8.61
C ILE A 117 -7.22 5.10 -8.60
N GLU A 118 -8.41 4.71 -8.12
CA GLU A 118 -9.57 5.60 -7.99
C GLU A 118 -9.27 6.84 -7.12
N HIS A 119 -8.33 6.73 -6.18
CA HIS A 119 -7.91 7.82 -5.31
C HIS A 119 -6.62 8.51 -5.77
N GLY A 120 -6.19 8.25 -7.01
CA GLY A 120 -5.06 8.91 -7.66
C GLY A 120 -3.69 8.45 -7.17
N PHE A 121 -3.59 7.22 -6.63
CA PHE A 121 -2.30 6.60 -6.35
C PHE A 121 -1.87 5.76 -7.55
N ASP A 122 -0.88 6.26 -8.30
CA ASP A 122 -0.25 5.49 -9.36
C ASP A 122 0.61 4.38 -8.73
N VAL A 123 0.21 3.13 -8.95
CA VAL A 123 0.91 1.95 -8.41
C VAL A 123 2.33 1.79 -8.95
N SER A 124 2.64 2.33 -10.13
CA SER A 124 4.00 2.34 -10.67
C SER A 124 4.94 3.30 -9.91
N LYS A 125 4.37 4.22 -9.14
CA LYS A 125 5.08 5.23 -8.33
C LYS A 125 5.23 4.82 -6.86
N GLN A 126 4.73 3.64 -6.50
CA GLN A 126 4.87 3.12 -5.15
C GLN A 126 6.34 2.78 -4.86
N ILE A 127 6.83 3.19 -3.69
CA ILE A 127 8.08 2.66 -3.16
C ILE A 127 7.85 1.21 -2.74
N ILE A 128 8.64 0.30 -3.29
CA ILE A 128 8.63 -1.11 -2.91
C ILE A 128 9.62 -1.33 -1.75
N PRO A 129 9.21 -2.01 -0.65
CA PRO A 129 10.09 -2.30 0.48
C PRO A 129 11.23 -3.21 0.06
N LYS A 130 12.41 -3.10 0.68
CA LYS A 130 13.46 -4.12 0.56
C LYS A 130 13.04 -5.43 1.27
N PRO A 131 13.70 -6.58 1.01
CA PRO A 131 13.33 -7.85 1.64
C PRO A 131 13.32 -7.84 3.18
N ASP A 132 14.16 -7.01 3.81
CA ASP A 132 14.22 -6.82 5.26
C ASP A 132 13.18 -5.81 5.80
N GLU A 133 12.65 -4.94 4.94
CA GLU A 133 11.59 -3.98 5.27
C GLU A 133 10.17 -4.53 5.02
N ALA A 134 10.08 -5.51 4.11
CA ALA A 134 8.84 -6.10 3.63
C ALA A 134 8.07 -6.86 4.72
N THR A 135 6.74 -6.86 4.62
CA THR A 135 5.89 -7.66 5.50
C THR A 135 6.19 -9.15 5.36
N LYS A 136 6.15 -9.85 6.49
CA LYS A 136 6.20 -11.32 6.57
C LYS A 136 4.84 -11.91 6.91
N HIS A 137 3.80 -11.07 6.93
CA HIS A 137 2.47 -11.50 7.32
C HIS A 137 1.86 -12.39 6.23
N SER A 138 1.45 -13.61 6.59
CA SER A 138 1.03 -14.65 5.65
C SER A 138 -0.18 -14.26 4.79
N GLN A 139 -1.02 -13.35 5.26
CA GLN A 139 -2.17 -12.85 4.51
C GLN A 139 -1.84 -11.92 3.35
N TYR A 140 -0.62 -11.38 3.32
CA TYR A 140 -0.16 -10.45 2.29
C TYR A 140 0.77 -11.09 1.26
N THR A 141 0.92 -12.41 1.28
CA THR A 141 1.83 -13.14 0.36
C THR A 141 1.50 -12.93 -1.11
N ASN A 142 0.24 -12.73 -1.46
CA ASN A 142 -0.20 -12.49 -2.84
C ASN A 142 -0.13 -11.00 -3.25
N TYR A 143 0.27 -10.10 -2.36
CA TYR A 143 0.35 -8.66 -2.62
C TYR A 143 1.73 -8.32 -3.18
N THR A 144 2.06 -8.88 -4.34
CA THR A 144 3.37 -8.76 -4.98
C THR A 144 3.42 -7.63 -6.00
N ASP A 145 4.64 -7.16 -6.29
CA ASP A 145 4.89 -6.15 -7.33
C ASP A 145 4.29 -6.59 -8.67
N ASP A 146 4.50 -7.84 -9.07
CA ASP A 146 3.98 -8.38 -10.31
C ASP A 146 2.43 -8.43 -10.34
N ALA A 147 1.78 -8.78 -9.22
CA ALA A 147 0.32 -8.74 -9.12
C ALA A 147 -0.22 -7.30 -9.25
N PHE A 148 0.48 -6.32 -8.67
CA PHE A 148 0.13 -4.90 -8.76
C PHE A 148 0.29 -4.35 -10.19
N ILE A 149 1.35 -4.72 -10.90
CA ILE A 149 1.60 -4.32 -12.29
C ILE A 149 0.61 -4.99 -13.26
N GLN A 150 0.36 -6.29 -13.12
CA GLN A 150 -0.54 -7.02 -14.02
C GLN A 150 -2.00 -6.57 -13.88
N SER A 151 -2.46 -6.31 -12.66
CA SER A 151 -3.86 -5.92 -12.43
C SER A 151 -4.12 -4.45 -12.79
N SER A 152 -3.15 -3.56 -12.59
CA SER A 152 -3.27 -2.15 -13.00
C SER A 152 -3.30 -1.98 -14.52
N THR A 153 -2.48 -2.74 -15.26
CA THR A 153 -2.52 -2.75 -16.73
C THR A 153 -3.80 -3.34 -17.31
N SER A 154 -4.41 -4.30 -16.62
CA SER A 154 -5.70 -4.89 -17.01
C SER A 154 -6.88 -3.94 -16.79
N THR A 155 -6.83 -3.11 -15.73
CA THR A 155 -7.87 -2.11 -15.43
C THR A 155 -7.88 -0.99 -16.48
N ASN A 156 -6.70 -0.55 -16.94
CA ASN A 156 -6.57 0.48 -17.98
C ASN A 156 -7.05 0.06 -19.39
N ARG A 157 -7.23 -1.25 -19.64
CA ARG A 157 -7.74 -1.74 -20.94
C ARG A 157 -9.27 -1.63 -21.07
N TYR A 158 -9.99 -1.42 -19.97
CA TYR A 158 -11.46 -1.34 -19.97
C TYR A 158 -12.00 0.10 -19.87
N THR A 159 -11.14 1.12 -19.79
CA THR A 159 -11.54 2.53 -19.84
C THR A 159 -11.21 3.12 -21.21
N ASN A 160 -11.89 2.66 -22.25
CA ASN A 160 -12.00 3.33 -23.55
C ASN A 160 -13.40 3.03 -24.10
N PHE A 161 -14.40 3.74 -23.59
CA PHE A 161 -15.71 3.92 -24.23
C PHE A 161 -16.24 5.31 -23.88
#